data_AF-A0A3M1G3C4-F1
#
_entry.id   AF-A0A3M1G3C4-F1
#
_cell.length_a   1.000
_cell.length_b   1.000
_cell.length_c   1.000
_cell.angle_alpha   90.00
_cell.angle_beta   90.00
_cell.angle_gamma   90.00
#
_symmetry.space_group_name_H-M   'P 1'
#
loop_
_entity.id
_entity.type
_entity.pdbx_description
1 polymer ?
#
loop_
_entity_poly.entity_id
_entity_poly.type
_entity_poly.pdbx_seq_one_letter_code
_entity_poly.pdbx_strand_id
1 'polypeptide(L)' 'MRLVKLVPDNTHLPFMRFRHVLAVASLVAMAVSLALPFVRGLNFGIDFEGGILIEIATPVPANIN' A
#
# COMPACT_ATOMS: atom_id res chain seq x y z
N MET A 1 6.22 1.32 36.92
CA MET A 1 5.70 1.97 35.70
C MET A 1 4.25 1.50 35.52
N ARG A 2 3.29 2.41 35.34
CA ARG A 2 1.86 2.04 35.23
C ARG A 2 1.56 1.69 33.77
N LEU A 3 1.19 0.44 33.51
CA LEU A 3 0.81 -0.02 32.18
C LEU A 3 -0.52 0.63 31.81
N VAL A 4 -0.51 1.55 30.83
CA VAL A 4 -1.75 2.13 30.30
C VAL A 4 -2.42 1.06 29.45
N LYS A 5 -3.62 0.67 29.85
CA LYS A 5 -4.38 -0.39 29.19
C LYS A 5 -5.34 0.24 28.18
N LEU A 6 -4.94 0.25 26.91
CA LEU A 6 -5.70 0.85 25.81
C LEU A 6 -6.93 0.02 25.41
N VAL A 7 -6.87 -1.30 25.59
CA VAL A 7 -7.96 -2.22 25.25
C VAL A 7 -8.41 -2.95 26.52
N PRO A 8 -9.71 -2.90 26.88
CA PRO A 8 -10.25 -3.64 28.02
C PRO A 8 -10.08 -5.16 27.87
N ASP A 9 -9.90 -5.87 28.99
CA ASP A 9 -9.73 -7.34 29.00
C ASP A 9 -10.91 -8.09 28.37
N ASN A 10 -12.12 -7.55 28.52
CA ASN A 10 -13.37 -8.18 28.05
C ASN A 10 -13.86 -7.58 26.73
N THR A 11 -12.96 -7.24 25.82
CA THR A 11 -13.34 -6.70 24.50
C THR A 11 -13.78 -7.83 23.58
N HIS A 12 -15.10 -7.96 23.37
CA HIS A 12 -15.69 -8.97 22.48
C HIS A 12 -16.08 -8.35 21.13
N LEU A 13 -15.20 -8.50 20.14
CA LEU A 13 -15.46 -8.06 18.76
C LEU A 13 -15.96 -9.24 17.91
N PRO A 14 -17.15 -9.14 17.28
CA PRO A 14 -17.71 -10.24 16.49
C PRO A 14 -17.14 -10.28 15.07
N PHE A 15 -15.83 -10.49 14.92
CA PHE A 15 -15.14 -10.51 13.61
C PHE A 15 -15.79 -11.46 12.59
N MET A 16 -16.28 -12.61 13.07
CA MET A 16 -16.90 -13.62 12.21
C MET A 16 -18.18 -13.16 11.53
N ARG A 17 -18.86 -12.13 12.06
CA ARG A 17 -20.04 -11.53 11.42
C ARG A 17 -19.68 -10.89 10.06
N PHE A 18 -18.47 -10.38 9.90
CA PHE A 18 -18.03 -9.64 8.72
C PHE A 18 -17.19 -10.47 7.75
N ARG A 19 -16.97 -11.76 8.03
CA ARG A 19 -16.06 -12.63 7.26
C ARG A 19 -16.32 -12.60 5.76
N HIS A 20 -17.59 -12.61 5.36
CA HIS A 20 -17.99 -12.66 3.94
C HIS A 20 -17.79 -11.31 3.26
N VAL A 21 -18.13 -10.21 3.93
CA VAL A 21 -17.92 -8.85 3.40
C VAL A 21 -16.42 -8.59 3.21
N LEU A 22 -15.60 -8.93 4.20
CA LEU A 22 -14.15 -8.76 4.14
C LEU A 22 -13.51 -9.70 3.10
N ALA A 23 -14.00 -10.93 2.96
CA ALA A 23 -13.54 -11.86 1.93
C ALA A 23 -13.85 -11.34 0.51
N VAL A 24 -15.06 -10.83 0.27
CA VAL A 24 -15.42 -10.21 -1.01
C VAL A 24 -14.59 -8.96 -1.27
N ALA A 25 -14.44 -8.08 -0.28
CA ALA A 25 -13.60 -6.89 -0.41
C ALA A 25 -12.14 -7.25 -0.76
N SER A 26 -11.60 -8.31 -0.15
CA SER A 26 -10.27 -8.82 -0.46
C SER A 26 -10.18 -9.35 -1.90
N LEU A 27 -11.16 -10.14 -2.35
CA LEU A 27 -11.21 -10.63 -3.73
C LEU A 27 -11.29 -9.48 -4.75
N VAL A 28 -12.10 -8.46 -4.47
CA VAL A 28 -12.19 -7.27 -5.31
C VAL A 28 -10.85 -6.52 -5.33
N ALA A 29 -10.21 -6.31 -4.18
CA ALA A 29 -8.91 -5.65 -4.11
C ALA A 29 -7.83 -6.41 -4.90
N MET A 30 -7.84 -7.74 -4.85
CA MET A 30 -6.96 -8.59 -5.65
C MET A 30 -7.23 -8.43 -7.14
N ALA A 31 -8.50 -8.49 -7.57
CA ALA A 31 -8.88 -8.32 -8.97
C ALA A 31 -8.48 -6.93 -9.49
N VAL A 32 -8.70 -5.87 -8.70
CA VAL A 32 -8.27 -4.51 -9.04
C VAL A 32 -6.75 -4.44 -9.16
N SER A 33 -6.00 -5.02 -8.22
CA SER A 33 -4.53 -5.06 -8.27
C SER A 33 -4.02 -5.72 -9.55
N LEU A 34 -4.64 -6.83 -9.96
CA LEU A 34 -4.29 -7.52 -11.21
C LEU A 34 -4.69 -6.71 -12.45
N ALA A 35 -5.83 -6.02 -12.42
CA ALA A 35 -6.34 -5.26 -13.57
C ALA A 35 -5.62 -3.91 -13.77
N LEU A 36 -5.20 -3.25 -12.70
CA LEU A 36 -4.68 -1.88 -12.74
C LEU A 36 -3.46 -1.69 -13.67
N PRO A 37 -2.47 -2.60 -13.73
CA PRO A 37 -1.36 -2.52 -14.68
C PRO A 37 -1.80 -2.45 -16.15
N PHE A 38 -2.88 -3.14 -16.52
CA PHE A 38 -3.36 -3.19 -17.91
C PHE A 38 -4.11 -1.92 -18.32
N VAL A 39 -4.66 -1.17 -17.36
CA VAL A 39 -5.44 0.05 -17.62
C VAL A 39 -4.59 1.31 -17.48
N ARG A 40 -3.69 1.36 -16.49
CA ARG A 40 -2.87 2.54 -16.18
C ARG A 40 -1.44 2.45 -16.72
N GLY A 41 -1.02 1.27 -17.18
CA GLY A 41 0.39 0.97 -17.41
C GLY A 41 1.14 0.73 -16.10
N LEU A 42 2.38 0.29 -16.21
CA LEU A 42 3.33 0.24 -15.11
C LEU A 42 4.33 1.37 -15.26
N ASN A 43 4.92 1.81 -14.14
CA ASN A 43 6.09 2.68 -14.17
C ASN A 43 7.30 1.83 -14.54
N PHE A 44 7.47 1.56 -15.83
CA PHE A 44 8.59 0.78 -16.35
C PHE A 44 9.90 1.56 -16.21
N GLY A 45 10.96 0.87 -15.77
CA GLY A 45 12.29 1.45 -15.67
C GLY A 45 13.05 1.41 -17.00
N ILE A 46 14.27 1.96 -16.98
CA ILE A 46 15.17 2.00 -18.15
C ILE A 46 15.53 0.61 -18.69
N ASP A 47 15.45 -0.44 -17.87
CA ASP A 47 15.70 -1.82 -18.30
C ASP A 47 14.61 -2.36 -19.25
N PHE A 48 13.41 -1.77 -19.23
CA PHE A 48 12.26 -2.22 -20.01
C PHE A 48 11.93 -1.30 -21.19
N GLU A 49 12.06 0.02 -21.01
CA GLU A 49 11.76 1.01 -22.06
C GLU A 49 13.00 1.69 -22.65
N GLY A 50 14.19 1.44 -22.10
CA GLY A 50 15.40 2.18 -22.41
C GLY A 50 15.39 3.59 -21.81
N GLY A 51 16.45 4.36 -22.06
CA GLY A 51 16.57 5.74 -21.60
C GLY A 51 17.78 5.98 -20.70
N ILE A 52 17.78 7.12 -20.00
CA ILE A 52 18.88 7.57 -19.16
C ILE A 52 18.34 7.80 -17.75
N LEU A 53 18.92 7.11 -16.77
CA LEU A 53 18.70 7.36 -15.35
C LEU A 53 19.80 8.29 -14.84
N ILE A 54 19.43 9.44 -14.27
CA ILE A 54 20.35 10.39 -13.65
C ILE A 54 20.11 10.37 -12.14
N GLU A 55 21.15 10.07 -11.38
CA GLU A 55 21.13 10.12 -9.92
C GLU A 55 21.94 11.32 -9.43
N ILE A 56 21.33 12.14 -8.56
CA ILE A 56 21.93 13.37 -8.05
C ILE A 56 21.88 13.33 -6.52
N ALA A 57 23.05 13.42 -5.88
CA ALA A 57 23.16 13.59 -4.44
C ALA A 57 23.42 15.07 -4.11
N THR A 58 22.58 15.67 -3.27
CA THR A 58 22.74 17.06 -2.83
C THR A 58 23.09 17.14 -1.34
N PRO A 59 24.10 17.92 -0.95
CA PRO A 59 24.49 18.06 0.46
C PRO A 59 23.45 18.83 1.30
N VAL A 60 22.57 19.59 0.64
CA VAL A 60 21.51 20.42 1.23
C VAL A 60 20.24 20.20 0.39
N PRO A 61 19.01 20.34 0.93
CA PRO A 61 17.80 20.13 0.15
C PRO A 61 17.81 20.91 -1.17
N ALA A 62 17.66 20.20 -2.29
CA ALA A 62 17.61 20.80 -3.61
C ALA A 62 16.34 21.65 -3.76
N ASN A 63 16.48 22.89 -4.23
CA ASN A 63 15.32 23.68 -4.65
C ASN A 63 14.98 23.30 -6.10
N ILE A 64 13.84 22.64 -6.28
CA ILE A 64 13.36 22.10 -7.57
C ILE A 64 12.11 22.82 -8.09
N ASN A 65 11.86 24.05 -7.64
CA ASN A 65 10.75 24.90 -8.10
C ASN A 65 11.25 26.07 -8.94
#